data_AF-A0AA38HW88-F1
#
_entry.id   AF-A0AA38HW88-F1
#
_cell.length_a   1.000
_cell.length_b   1.000
_cell.length_c   1.000
_cell.angle_alpha   90.00
_cell.angle_beta   90.00
_cell.angle_gamma   90.00
#
_symmetry.space_group_name_H-M   'P 1'
#
loop_
_entity.id
_entity.type
_entity.pdbx_description
1 polymer ?
#
loop_
_entity_poly.entity_id
_entity_poly.type
_entity_poly.pdbx_seq_one_letter_code
_entity_poly.pdbx_strand_id
1 'polypeptide(L)'
;MSNRKKQIDNTLLAVGIGTVVTGITYGLYSYLRSKSQEKAHSTTFPSHERKENILEVDICPICLEQMTSNGTTFSCRHTFHKKCISQWTEVSKTCPVCRMLLKQM
;
A
#
# COMPACT_ATOMS: atom_id res chain seq x y z
N MET A 1 2.62 -63.34 -10.46
CA MET A 1 3.26 -62.42 -9.48
C MET A 1 4.13 -61.32 -10.12
N SER A 2 4.39 -61.35 -11.44
CA SER A 2 5.27 -60.37 -12.14
C SER A 2 4.60 -59.02 -12.47
N ASN A 3 3.30 -59.00 -12.77
CA ASN A 3 2.60 -57.80 -13.23
C ASN A 3 2.41 -56.72 -12.13
N ARG A 4 2.21 -57.14 -10.87
CA ARG A 4 2.06 -56.20 -9.73
C ARG A 4 3.37 -55.49 -9.35
N LYS A 5 4.53 -56.15 -9.49
CA LYS A 5 5.84 -55.52 -9.26
C LYS A 5 6.11 -54.43 -10.30
N LYS A 6 5.91 -54.73 -11.59
CA LYS A 6 6.01 -53.75 -12.69
C LYS A 6 5.07 -52.55 -12.52
N GLN A 7 3.85 -52.79 -12.02
CA GLN A 7 2.90 -51.70 -11.75
C GLN A 7 3.34 -50.82 -10.57
N ILE A 8 3.93 -51.39 -9.52
CA ILE A 8 4.49 -50.65 -8.39
C ILE A 8 5.72 -49.83 -8.83
N ASP A 9 6.61 -50.42 -9.64
CA ASP A 9 7.80 -49.73 -10.17
C ASP A 9 7.40 -48.53 -11.06
N ASN A 10 6.41 -48.71 -11.94
CA ASN A 10 5.86 -47.64 -12.77
C ASN A 10 5.14 -46.56 -11.95
N THR A 11 4.47 -46.95 -10.85
CA THR A 11 3.81 -46.02 -9.94
C THR A 11 4.86 -45.20 -9.17
N LEU A 12 5.93 -45.83 -8.70
CA LEU A 12 7.02 -45.17 -7.98
C LEU A 12 7.78 -44.20 -8.89
N LEU A 13 8.01 -44.58 -10.14
CA LEU A 13 8.60 -43.72 -11.16
C LEU A 13 7.70 -42.51 -11.47
N ALA A 14 6.38 -42.71 -11.59
CA ALA A 14 5.41 -41.63 -11.82
C ALA A 14 5.33 -40.64 -10.63
N VAL A 15 5.38 -41.14 -9.40
CA VAL A 15 5.42 -40.31 -8.18
C VAL A 15 6.72 -39.50 -8.12
N GLY A 16 7.86 -40.12 -8.44
CA GLY A 16 9.15 -39.43 -8.48
C GLY A 16 9.23 -38.34 -9.55
N ILE A 17 8.66 -38.56 -10.73
CA ILE A 17 8.58 -37.53 -11.78
C ILE A 17 7.64 -36.41 -11.34
N GLY A 18 6.52 -36.74 -10.70
CA GLY A 18 5.56 -35.76 -10.20
C GLY A 18 6.15 -34.78 -9.18
N THR A 19 6.97 -35.25 -8.24
CA THR A 19 7.61 -34.38 -7.23
C THR A 19 8.68 -33.47 -7.85
N VAL A 20 9.42 -33.96 -8.84
CA VAL A 20 10.41 -33.15 -9.56
C VAL A 20 9.72 -32.07 -10.41
N VAL A 21 8.67 -32.42 -11.15
CA VAL A 21 7.92 -31.46 -11.97
C VAL A 21 7.20 -30.42 -11.11
N THR A 22 6.58 -30.84 -10.00
CA THR A 22 5.96 -29.90 -9.04
C THR A 22 7.00 -29.00 -8.37
N GLY A 23 8.18 -29.53 -8.02
CA GLY A 23 9.29 -28.72 -7.50
C GLY A 23 9.82 -27.68 -8.51
N ILE A 24 10.03 -28.07 -9.77
CA ILE A 24 10.49 -27.16 -10.83
C ILE A 24 9.43 -26.10 -11.14
N THR A 25 8.18 -26.50 -11.28
CA THR A 25 7.06 -25.57 -11.55
C THR A 25 6.83 -24.61 -10.38
N TYR A 26 6.90 -25.09 -9.13
CA TYR A 26 6.78 -24.25 -7.95
C TYR A 26 7.99 -23.30 -7.78
N GLY A 27 9.20 -23.77 -8.07
CA GLY A 27 10.42 -22.96 -8.08
C GLY A 27 10.37 -21.84 -9.13
N LEU A 28 9.96 -22.17 -10.37
CA LEU A 28 9.77 -21.17 -11.43
C LEU A 28 8.63 -20.20 -11.10
N TYR A 29 7.50 -20.70 -10.59
CA TYR A 29 6.37 -19.87 -10.18
C TYR A 29 6.76 -18.88 -9.06
N SER A 30 7.45 -19.36 -8.02
CA SER A 30 7.91 -18.51 -6.91
C SER A 30 8.96 -17.49 -7.37
N TYR A 31 9.89 -17.88 -8.25
CA TYR A 31 10.84 -16.94 -8.85
C TYR A 31 10.16 -15.87 -9.70
N LEU A 32 9.24 -16.25 -10.61
CA LEU A 32 8.48 -15.31 -11.43
C LEU A 32 7.58 -14.40 -10.58
N ARG A 33 7.00 -14.92 -9.49
CA ARG A 33 6.22 -14.15 -8.52
C ARG A 33 7.09 -13.16 -7.75
N SER A 34 8.32 -13.54 -7.37
CA SER A 34 9.26 -12.60 -6.75
C SER A 34 9.57 -11.43 -7.69
N LYS A 35 9.74 -11.71 -8.99
CA LYS A 35 9.96 -10.71 -10.04
C LYS A 35 8.72 -9.87 -10.42
N SER A 36 7.51 -10.33 -10.10
CA SER A 36 6.29 -9.54 -10.30
C SER A 36 5.97 -8.64 -9.11
N GLN A 37 6.36 -9.01 -7.88
CA GLN A 37 6.17 -8.15 -6.71
C GLN A 37 7.10 -6.94 -6.68
N GLU A 38 8.31 -7.02 -7.24
CA GLU A 38 9.16 -5.84 -7.47
C GLU A 38 8.53 -4.83 -8.47
N LYS A 39 7.56 -5.27 -9.30
CA LYS A 39 6.76 -4.38 -10.18
C LYS A 39 5.38 -4.01 -9.61
N ALA A 40 4.88 -4.76 -8.62
CA ALA A 40 3.54 -4.58 -8.05
C ALA A 40 3.55 -3.97 -6.63
N HIS A 41 4.69 -3.94 -5.95
CA HIS A 41 4.93 -3.14 -4.73
C HIS A 41 5.63 -1.81 -5.04
N SER A 42 5.75 -1.44 -6.32
CA SER A 42 5.79 -0.05 -6.74
C SER A 42 4.40 0.40 -7.18
N THR A 43 3.36 0.09 -6.39
CA THR A 43 2.21 0.99 -6.26
C THR A 43 2.47 1.94 -5.09
N THR A 44 3.68 2.50 -5.01
CA THR A 44 3.71 3.96 -4.91
C THR A 44 2.88 4.42 -6.10
N PHE A 45 1.78 5.13 -5.83
CA PHE A 45 1.04 5.87 -6.85
C PHE A 45 2.07 6.42 -7.85
N PRO A 46 1.94 6.20 -9.17
CA PRO A 46 2.75 6.91 -10.13
C PRO A 46 2.36 8.38 -9.99
N SER A 47 2.99 9.07 -9.03
CA SER A 47 2.96 10.51 -8.91
C SER A 47 3.64 10.97 -10.17
N HIS A 48 2.78 11.42 -11.08
CA HIS A 48 3.12 12.02 -12.34
C HIS A 48 4.35 12.92 -12.15
N GLU A 49 5.52 12.48 -12.61
CA GLU A 49 6.75 13.28 -12.63
C GLU A 49 6.63 14.33 -13.73
N ARG A 50 5.67 15.23 -13.56
CA ARG A 50 5.60 16.51 -14.23
C ARG A 50 6.32 17.44 -13.27
N LYS A 51 7.59 17.67 -13.55
CA LYS A 51 8.36 18.78 -12.99
C LYS A 51 7.77 20.09 -13.51
N GLU A 52 6.52 20.34 -13.17
CA GLU A 52 5.93 21.65 -13.20
C GLU A 52 6.37 22.37 -11.94
N ASN A 53 6.58 23.67 -12.06
CA ASN A 53 6.64 24.56 -10.91
C ASN A 53 5.24 24.57 -10.26
N ILE A 54 4.87 23.45 -9.62
CA ILE A 54 3.70 23.38 -8.76
C ILE A 54 4.15 24.17 -7.54
N LEU A 55 3.78 25.45 -7.50
CA LEU A 55 3.75 26.21 -6.27
C LEU A 55 3.13 25.26 -5.23
N GLU A 56 3.86 24.90 -4.18
CA GLU A 56 3.33 24.07 -3.10
C GLU A 56 2.19 24.86 -2.46
N VAL A 57 0.99 24.64 -2.98
CA VAL A 57 -0.22 25.26 -2.49
C VAL A 57 -0.68 24.40 -1.33
N ASP A 58 -0.61 24.94 -0.12
CA ASP A 58 -1.23 24.31 1.03
C ASP A 58 -2.75 24.20 0.79
N ILE A 59 -3.29 22.98 0.86
CA ILE A 59 -4.72 22.69 0.70
C ILE A 59 -5.30 22.30 2.05
N CYS A 60 -6.44 22.87 2.43
CA CYS A 60 -7.09 22.49 3.68
C CYS A 60 -7.76 21.12 3.54
N PRO A 61 -7.44 20.13 4.40
CA PRO A 61 -8.01 18.78 4.30
C PRO A 61 -9.48 18.67 4.75
N ILE A 62 -10.07 19.76 5.27
CA ILE A 62 -11.49 19.80 5.67
C ILE A 62 -12.39 20.22 4.48
N CYS A 63 -12.03 21.30 3.78
CA CYS A 63 -12.82 21.83 2.66
C CYS A 63 -12.24 21.54 1.27
N LEU A 64 -11.02 21.00 1.20
CA LEU A 64 -10.27 20.71 -0.04
C LEU A 64 -9.97 21.95 -0.91
N GLU A 65 -10.01 23.14 -0.32
CA GLU A 65 -9.67 24.40 -0.98
C GLU A 65 -8.26 24.88 -0.60
N GLN A 66 -7.68 25.72 -1.46
CA GLN A 66 -6.40 26.38 -1.24
C GLN A 66 -6.41 27.24 0.04
N MET A 67 -5.32 27.16 0.81
CA MET A 67 -5.05 28.06 1.93
C MET A 67 -4.60 29.42 1.40
N THR A 68 -5.56 30.32 1.18
CA THR A 68 -5.31 31.71 0.79
C THR A 68 -4.96 32.62 1.98
N SER A 69 -5.12 32.13 3.21
CA SER A 69 -4.90 32.87 4.46
C SER A 69 -4.04 32.04 5.43
N ASN A 70 -3.43 32.71 6.41
CA ASN A 70 -2.62 32.07 7.46
C ASN A 70 -3.42 30.94 8.13
N GLY A 71 -3.11 29.70 7.76
CA GLY A 71 -3.69 28.51 8.37
C GLY A 71 -3.29 28.39 9.84
N THR A 72 -4.08 27.68 10.63
CA THR A 72 -3.73 27.38 12.02
C THR A 72 -3.04 26.04 12.08
N THR A 73 -1.76 26.03 12.45
CA THR A 73 -0.96 24.82 12.66
C THR A 73 -1.07 24.37 14.11
N PHE A 74 -1.32 23.09 14.33
CA PHE A 74 -1.44 22.51 15.67
C PHE A 74 -0.18 21.73 16.08
N SER A 75 -0.10 21.31 17.35
CA SER A 75 0.99 20.48 17.88
C SER A 75 1.24 19.20 17.07
N CYS A 76 0.19 18.69 16.43
CA CYS A 76 0.22 17.54 15.53
C CYS A 76 0.78 17.85 14.12
N ARG A 77 1.27 19.07 13.87
CA ARG A 77 1.80 19.59 12.59
C ARG A 77 0.81 19.63 11.42
N HIS A 78 -0.49 19.50 11.68
CA HIS A 78 -1.51 19.66 10.65
C HIS A 78 -2.05 21.10 10.65
N THR A 79 -2.26 21.63 9.45
CA THR A 79 -2.72 23.00 9.19
C THR A 79 -4.11 22.98 8.59
N PHE A 80 -4.97 23.90 9.02
CA PHE A 80 -6.34 24.03 8.53
C PHE A 80 -6.73 25.51 8.43
N HIS A 81 -7.74 25.85 7.62
CA HIS A 81 -8.35 27.18 7.72
C HIS A 81 -8.96 27.37 9.11
N LYS A 82 -8.82 28.57 9.66
CA LYS A 82 -9.38 28.92 10.98
C LYS A 82 -10.88 28.64 11.09
N LYS A 83 -11.65 28.93 10.02
CA LYS A 83 -13.09 28.66 9.95
C LYS A 83 -13.37 27.16 10.00
N CYS A 84 -12.71 26.37 9.14
CA CYS A 84 -12.91 24.93 9.05
C CYS A 84 -12.60 24.23 10.37
N ILE A 85 -11.48 24.58 11.01
CA ILE A 85 -11.11 23.95 12.28
C ILE A 85 -12.01 24.42 13.44
N SER A 86 -12.48 25.67 13.42
CA SER A 86 -13.45 26.16 14.43
C SER A 86 -14.71 25.31 14.42
N GLN A 87 -15.32 25.12 13.24
CA GLN A 87 -16.52 24.31 13.08
C GLN A 87 -16.29 22.85 13.49
N TRP A 88 -15.13 22.29 13.14
CA TRP A 88 -14.78 20.93 13.56
C TRP A 88 -14.69 20.80 15.09
N THR A 89 -14.08 21.78 15.76
CA THR A 89 -13.91 21.76 17.21
C THR A 89 -15.18 21.94 18.02
N GLU A 90 -16.28 22.35 17.39
CA GLU A 90 -17.62 22.34 18.01
C GLU A 90 -18.11 20.89 18.20
N VAL A 91 -17.71 19.97 17.32
CA VAL A 91 -18.11 18.56 17.35
C VAL A 91 -17.04 17.65 17.97
N SER A 92 -15.76 17.90 17.68
CA SER A 92 -14.65 17.03 18.09
C SER A 92 -13.37 17.80 18.41
N LYS A 93 -12.76 17.53 19.57
CA LYS A 93 -11.49 18.14 20.00
C LYS A 93 -10.24 17.42 19.45
N THR A 94 -10.40 16.58 18.42
CA THR A 94 -9.32 15.80 17.82
C THR A 94 -8.99 16.26 16.42
N CYS A 95 -7.77 16.03 15.96
CA CYS A 95 -7.32 16.40 14.62
C CYS A 95 -8.05 15.56 13.55
N PRO A 96 -8.63 16.17 12.50
CA PRO A 96 -9.27 15.44 11.39
C PRO A 96 -8.35 14.46 10.66
N VAL A 97 -7.04 14.73 10.66
CA VAL A 97 -6.04 13.93 9.92
C VAL A 97 -5.48 12.79 10.76
N CYS A 98 -5.04 13.08 11.98
CA CYS A 98 -4.31 12.10 12.82
C CYS A 98 -5.03 11.70 14.12
N ARG A 99 -6.21 12.27 14.40
CA ARG A 99 -7.04 12.00 15.58
C ARG A 99 -6.41 12.31 16.95
N MET A 100 -5.21 12.93 16.98
CA MET A 100 -4.61 13.44 18.22
C MET A 100 -5.37 14.67 18.74
N LEU A 101 -5.34 14.91 20.06
CA LEU A 101 -5.98 16.09 20.65
C LEU A 101 -5.41 17.39 20.06
N LEU A 102 -6.30 18.30 19.68
CA LEU A 102 -5.92 19.60 19.13
C LEU A 102 -5.39 20.49 20.25
N LYS A 103 -4.08 20.73 20.23
CA LYS A 103 -3.40 21.73 21.07
C LYS A 103 -2.72 22.75 20.16
N GLN A 104 -3.10 24.03 20.27
CA GLN A 104 -2.47 25.10 19.49
C GLN A 104 -1.00 25.24 19.92
N MET A 105 -0.11 25.44 18.94
CA MET A 105 1.30 25.79 19.19
C MET A 105 1.43 27.27 19.51
#